data_AF-A0A9E5N6C7-F1
#
_entry.id   AF-A0A9E5N6C7-F1
#
_cell.length_a   1.000
_cell.length_b   1.000
_cell.length_c   1.000
_cell.angle_alpha   90.00
_cell.angle_beta   90.00
_cell.angle_gamma   90.00
#
_symmetry.space_group_name_H-M   'P 1'
#
loop_
_entity.id
_entity.type
_entity.pdbx_description
1 polymer ?
#
loop_
_entity_poly.entity_id
_entity_poly.type
_entity_poly.pdbx_seq_one_letter_code
_entity_poly.pdbx_strand_id
1 'polypeptide(L)'
;MTDIVPLLVGWALGILSALIAGVIQKKRQLADINSAILNELDELRYRLAWTCWKIAARAQKVDRRFWEWLRQIASSYSGALHDKELDLRLSKLSSYSDADLQASLAKIQPQGRALGLKRFSIPATTANLQNVGGLPEEYQRLLFHIIRLIEMANQDIDEADYYFKLTFDTSIESVNREIAKDNMESCYEFINGFALSIIELIGRLDKYRGRKFRKSSLSTLLAL
;
A
#
# COMPACT_ATOMS: atom_id res chain seq x y z
N MET A 1 4.76 41.92 -50.29
CA MET A 1 4.50 41.96 -48.83
C MET A 1 3.46 40.93 -48.37
N THR A 2 2.66 40.35 -49.27
CA THR A 2 1.66 39.31 -48.95
C THR A 2 2.26 37.98 -48.49
N ASP A 3 3.51 37.67 -48.85
CA ASP A 3 4.13 36.36 -48.59
C ASP A 3 4.70 36.20 -47.17
N ILE A 4 4.81 37.29 -46.40
CA ILE A 4 5.36 37.29 -45.03
C ILE A 4 4.31 36.83 -44.01
N VAL A 5 3.04 37.16 -44.24
CA VAL A 5 1.91 36.80 -43.36
C VAL A 5 1.77 35.28 -43.18
N PRO A 6 1.72 34.45 -44.24
CA PRO A 6 1.59 33.00 -44.06
C PRO A 6 2.80 32.39 -43.34
N LEU A 7 4.01 32.95 -43.51
CA LEU A 7 5.20 32.49 -42.79
C LEU A 7 5.10 32.76 -41.28
N LEU A 8 4.66 33.97 -40.90
CA LEU A 8 4.46 34.33 -39.49
C LEU A 8 3.35 33.48 -38.84
N VAL A 9 2.26 33.23 -39.55
CA VAL A 9 1.17 32.36 -39.08
C VAL A 9 1.65 30.92 -38.91
N GLY A 10 2.42 30.38 -39.87
CA GLY A 10 3.00 29.05 -39.76
C GLY A 10 3.92 28.91 -38.55
N TRP A 11 4.75 29.92 -38.27
CA TRP A 11 5.63 29.92 -37.10
C TRP A 11 4.86 30.00 -35.78
N ALA A 12 3.87 30.89 -35.69
CA ALA A 12 2.99 31.00 -34.53
C ALA A 12 2.22 29.69 -34.25
N LEU A 13 1.71 29.04 -35.30
CA LEU A 13 1.04 27.74 -35.20
C LEU A 13 2.02 26.63 -34.75
N GLY A 14 3.27 26.66 -35.21
CA GLY A 14 4.31 25.73 -34.77
C GLY A 14 4.57 25.81 -33.27
N ILE A 15 4.72 27.03 -32.74
CA ILE A 15 4.92 27.27 -31.30
C ILE A 15 3.69 26.84 -30.51
N LEU A 16 2.50 27.22 -30.96
CA LEU A 16 1.25 26.87 -30.29
C LEU A 16 1.06 25.34 -30.25
N SER A 17 1.39 24.64 -31.34
CA SER A 17 1.33 23.18 -31.41
C SER A 17 2.27 22.51 -30.41
N ALA A 18 3.52 22.99 -30.29
CA ALA A 18 4.48 22.47 -29.31
C ALA A 18 4.00 22.67 -27.86
N LEU A 19 3.40 23.82 -27.55
CA LEU A 19 2.83 24.10 -26.23
C LEU A 19 1.65 23.16 -25.91
N ILE A 20 0.74 22.97 -26.87
CA ILE A 20 -0.41 22.07 -26.72
C ILE A 20 0.07 20.62 -26.53
N ALA A 21 1.01 20.17 -27.36
CA ALA A 21 1.59 18.84 -27.28
C ALA A 21 2.25 18.60 -25.90
N GLY A 22 3.02 19.56 -25.40
CA GLY A 22 3.64 19.48 -24.07
C GLY A 22 2.62 19.35 -22.94
N VAL A 23 1.51 20.09 -22.99
CA VAL A 23 0.42 19.98 -22.00
C VAL A 23 -0.27 18.61 -22.06
N ILE A 24 -0.50 18.08 -23.27
CA ILE A 24 -1.12 16.76 -23.46
C ILE A 24 -0.18 15.66 -22.95
N GLN A 25 1.10 15.71 -23.31
CA GLN A 25 2.10 14.73 -22.89
C GLN A 25 2.24 14.71 -21.36
N LYS A 26 2.32 15.89 -20.72
CA LYS A 26 2.38 15.99 -19.26
C LYS A 26 1.15 15.39 -18.58
N LYS A 27 -0.04 15.59 -19.13
CA LYS A 27 -1.27 14.99 -18.59
C LYS A 27 -1.28 13.48 -18.71
N ARG A 28 -0.82 12.93 -19.84
CA ARG A 28 -0.69 11.48 -20.03
C ARG A 28 0.31 10.88 -19.06
N GLN A 29 1.50 11.47 -18.98
CA GLN A 29 2.55 11.05 -18.04
C GLN A 29 2.05 11.02 -16.59
N LEU A 30 1.33 12.04 -16.13
CA LEU A 30 0.76 12.06 -14.78
C LEU A 30 -0.31 10.99 -14.58
N ALA A 31 -1.13 10.70 -15.59
CA ALA A 31 -2.12 9.63 -15.52
C ALA A 31 -1.45 8.24 -15.44
N ASP A 32 -0.40 8.02 -16.23
CA ASP A 32 0.37 6.77 -16.25
C ASP A 32 1.07 6.54 -14.91
N ILE A 33 1.72 7.58 -14.37
CA ILE A 33 2.36 7.54 -13.04
C ILE A 33 1.33 7.25 -11.94
N ASN A 34 0.19 7.94 -11.96
CA ASN A 34 -0.86 7.70 -10.99
C ASN A 34 -1.40 6.26 -11.08
N SER A 35 -1.58 5.74 -12.30
CA SER A 35 -2.00 4.34 -12.48
C SER A 35 -0.95 3.36 -11.94
N ALA A 36 0.33 3.61 -12.20
CA ALA A 36 1.41 2.75 -11.71
C ALA A 36 1.48 2.74 -10.18
N ILE A 37 1.38 3.91 -9.55
CA ILE A 37 1.36 4.06 -8.08
C ILE A 37 0.15 3.32 -7.50
N LEU A 38 -1.06 3.55 -8.02
CA LEU A 38 -2.28 2.92 -7.48
C LEU A 38 -2.25 1.39 -7.61
N ASN A 39 -1.74 0.86 -8.72
CA ASN A 39 -1.61 -0.59 -8.91
C ASN A 39 -0.63 -1.20 -7.90
N GLU A 40 0.50 -0.53 -7.65
CA GLU A 40 1.47 -0.97 -6.64
C GLU A 40 0.88 -0.89 -5.21
N LEU A 41 0.11 0.17 -4.92
CA LEU A 41 -0.57 0.32 -3.64
C LEU A 41 -1.68 -0.73 -3.44
N ASP A 42 -2.38 -1.17 -4.49
CA ASP A 42 -3.34 -2.27 -4.39
C ASP A 42 -2.64 -3.58 -4.00
N GLU A 43 -1.50 -3.88 -4.62
CA GLU A 43 -0.70 -5.05 -4.28
C GLU A 43 -0.16 -4.95 -2.85
N LEU A 44 0.28 -3.76 -2.43
CA LEU A 44 0.66 -3.52 -1.04
C LEU A 44 -0.53 -3.76 -0.09
N ARG A 45 -1.72 -3.24 -0.40
CA ARG A 45 -2.94 -3.42 0.40
C ARG A 45 -3.27 -4.89 0.61
N TYR A 46 -3.18 -5.69 -0.46
CA TYR A 46 -3.38 -7.13 -0.41
C TYR A 46 -2.34 -7.81 0.49
N ARG A 47 -1.04 -7.51 0.31
CA ARG A 47 0.03 -8.07 1.13
C ARG A 47 -0.10 -7.70 2.62
N LEU A 48 -0.45 -6.45 2.93
CA LEU A 48 -0.66 -5.99 4.29
C LEU A 48 -1.84 -6.70 4.96
N ALA A 49 -2.93 -6.92 4.24
CA ALA A 49 -4.09 -7.63 4.78
C ALA A 49 -3.72 -9.08 5.20
N TRP A 50 -2.86 -9.75 4.43
CA TRP A 50 -2.30 -11.05 4.81
C TRP A 50 -1.39 -10.99 6.03
N THR A 51 -0.59 -9.94 6.16
CA THR A 51 0.22 -9.73 7.35
C THR A 51 -0.66 -9.53 8.59
N CYS A 52 -1.70 -8.70 8.49
CA CYS A 52 -2.70 -8.54 9.55
C CYS A 52 -3.33 -9.88 9.94
N TRP A 53 -3.69 -10.71 8.94
CA TRP A 53 -4.23 -12.03 9.21
C TRP A 53 -3.26 -12.93 9.97
N LYS A 54 -1.98 -12.98 9.56
CA LYS A 54 -0.96 -13.80 10.25
C LYS A 54 -0.79 -13.38 11.71
N ILE A 55 -0.76 -12.07 11.97
CA ILE A 55 -0.62 -11.52 13.31
C ILE A 55 -1.88 -11.80 14.14
N ALA A 56 -3.06 -11.50 13.60
CA ALA A 56 -4.33 -11.73 14.30
C ALA A 56 -4.57 -13.22 14.59
N ALA A 57 -4.25 -14.11 13.64
CA ALA A 57 -4.39 -15.56 13.82
C ALA A 57 -3.46 -16.08 14.91
N ARG A 58 -2.23 -15.57 14.99
CA ARG A 58 -1.31 -15.88 16.10
C ARG A 58 -1.87 -15.44 17.45
N ALA A 59 -2.40 -14.22 17.52
CA ALA A 59 -2.98 -13.65 18.73
C ALA A 59 -4.37 -14.22 19.08
N GLN A 60 -4.93 -15.13 18.27
CA GLN A 60 -6.30 -15.64 18.38
C GLN A 60 -7.37 -14.54 18.40
N LYS A 61 -7.07 -13.38 17.78
CA LYS A 61 -7.95 -12.21 17.70
C LYS A 61 -8.75 -12.16 16.38
N VAL A 62 -8.91 -13.28 15.69
CA VAL A 62 -9.67 -13.35 14.43
C VAL A 62 -11.13 -13.62 14.75
N ASP A 63 -11.99 -12.64 14.48
CA ASP A 63 -13.44 -12.75 14.56
C ASP A 63 -14.08 -12.75 13.17
N ARG A 64 -15.41 -12.90 13.14
CA ARG A 64 -16.18 -12.88 11.89
C ARG A 64 -15.99 -11.59 11.10
N ARG A 65 -15.93 -10.45 11.80
CA ARG A 65 -15.77 -9.13 11.21
C ARG A 65 -14.43 -8.97 10.52
N PHE A 66 -13.35 -9.41 11.16
CA PHE A 66 -12.02 -9.45 10.58
C PHE A 66 -12.00 -10.30 9.31
N TRP A 67 -12.70 -11.43 9.33
CA TRP A 67 -12.76 -12.33 8.18
C TRP A 67 -13.49 -11.72 6.98
N GLU A 68 -14.61 -11.06 7.22
CA GLU A 68 -15.36 -10.34 6.18
C GLU A 68 -14.55 -9.18 5.60
N TRP A 69 -13.86 -8.43 6.45
CA TRP A 69 -12.93 -7.38 6.04
C TRP A 69 -11.80 -7.92 5.14
N LEU A 70 -11.14 -9.01 5.55
CA LEU A 70 -10.07 -9.64 4.77
C LEU A 70 -10.60 -10.14 3.41
N ARG A 71 -11.76 -10.78 3.40
CA ARG A 71 -12.40 -11.27 2.17
C ARG A 71 -12.71 -10.14 1.20
N GLN A 72 -13.19 -9.00 1.70
CA GLN A 72 -13.46 -7.84 0.86
C GLN A 72 -12.19 -7.34 0.17
N ILE A 73 -11.07 -7.28 0.90
CA ILE A 73 -9.77 -6.88 0.32
C ILE A 73 -9.30 -7.92 -0.70
N ALA A 74 -9.32 -9.21 -0.33
CA ALA A 74 -8.85 -10.29 -1.21
C ALA A 74 -9.63 -10.37 -2.52
N SER A 75 -10.97 -10.32 -2.45
CA SER A 75 -11.84 -10.37 -3.64
C SER A 75 -11.76 -9.13 -4.52
N SER A 76 -11.38 -7.97 -3.96
CA SER A 76 -11.17 -6.75 -4.73
C SER A 76 -9.85 -6.73 -5.51
N TYR A 77 -8.90 -7.59 -5.13
CA TYR A 77 -7.56 -7.60 -5.72
C TYR A 77 -7.51 -8.50 -6.95
N SER A 78 -7.00 -7.97 -8.07
CA SER A 78 -6.89 -8.66 -9.36
C SER A 78 -5.46 -8.72 -9.91
N GLY A 79 -4.46 -8.42 -9.08
CA GLY A 79 -3.06 -8.40 -9.50
C GLY A 79 -2.41 -9.79 -9.56
N ALA A 80 -1.10 -9.83 -9.84
CA ALA A 80 -0.36 -11.06 -10.10
C ALA A 80 -0.31 -12.05 -8.91
N LEU A 81 -0.46 -11.54 -7.68
CA LEU A 81 -0.50 -12.35 -6.46
C LEU A 81 -1.89 -12.92 -6.14
N HIS A 82 -2.88 -12.69 -7.00
CA HIS A 82 -4.24 -13.16 -6.77
C HIS A 82 -4.30 -14.69 -6.91
N ASP A 83 -4.59 -15.37 -5.80
CA ASP A 83 -4.74 -16.82 -5.73
C ASP A 83 -6.22 -17.21 -5.66
N LYS A 84 -6.74 -17.78 -6.76
CA LYS A 84 -8.13 -18.25 -6.85
C LYS A 84 -8.43 -19.40 -5.89
N GLU A 85 -7.44 -20.25 -5.59
CA GLU A 85 -7.63 -21.34 -4.63
C GLU A 85 -7.81 -20.77 -3.23
N LEU A 86 -7.06 -19.71 -2.92
CA LEU A 86 -7.18 -19.00 -1.67
C LEU A 86 -8.57 -18.35 -1.53
N ASP A 87 -9.15 -17.79 -2.59
CA ASP A 87 -10.54 -17.30 -2.57
C ASP A 87 -11.56 -18.41 -2.30
N LEU A 88 -11.35 -19.60 -2.87
CA LEU A 88 -12.15 -20.79 -2.58
C LEU A 88 -12.01 -21.22 -1.11
N ARG A 89 -10.81 -21.11 -0.53
CA ARG A 89 -10.59 -21.39 0.90
C ARG A 89 -11.25 -20.34 1.79
N LEU A 90 -11.11 -19.06 1.46
CA LEU A 90 -11.75 -17.95 2.19
C LEU A 90 -13.28 -18.07 2.16
N SER A 91 -13.86 -18.41 1.00
CA SER A 91 -15.30 -18.63 0.86
C SER A 91 -15.78 -19.85 1.63
N LYS A 92 -15.05 -20.98 1.62
CA LYS A 92 -15.36 -22.13 2.48
C LYS A 92 -15.31 -21.79 3.96
N LEU A 93 -14.31 -21.04 4.40
CA LEU A 93 -14.20 -20.59 5.79
C LEU A 93 -15.34 -19.65 6.19
N SER A 94 -15.97 -18.96 5.24
CA SER A 94 -17.15 -18.13 5.55
C SER A 94 -18.42 -18.94 5.88
N SER A 95 -18.46 -20.24 5.57
CA SER A 95 -19.57 -21.12 5.98
C SER A 95 -19.35 -21.75 7.35
N TYR A 96 -18.21 -21.52 8.00
CA TYR A 96 -17.91 -22.09 9.31
C TYR A 96 -18.66 -21.33 10.39
N SER A 97 -19.08 -22.04 11.44
CA SER A 97 -19.52 -21.40 12.68
C SER A 97 -18.33 -20.74 13.38
N ASP A 98 -18.59 -19.79 14.29
CA ASP A 98 -17.52 -19.15 15.06
C ASP A 98 -16.71 -20.18 15.87
N ALA A 99 -17.36 -21.25 16.35
CA ALA A 99 -16.70 -22.35 17.05
C ALA A 99 -15.76 -23.14 16.12
N ASP A 100 -16.20 -23.45 14.91
CA ASP A 100 -15.37 -24.14 13.92
C ASP A 100 -14.19 -23.28 13.45
N LEU A 101 -14.41 -21.97 13.34
CA LEU A 101 -13.37 -21.01 12.98
C LEU A 101 -12.28 -20.98 14.06
N GLN A 102 -12.65 -20.87 15.33
CA GLN A 102 -11.70 -20.95 16.44
C GLN A 102 -10.97 -22.30 16.49
N ALA A 103 -11.68 -23.41 16.29
CA ALA A 103 -11.08 -24.74 16.23
C ALA A 103 -10.08 -24.88 15.07
N SER A 104 -10.33 -24.21 13.94
CA SER A 104 -9.42 -24.19 12.80
C SER A 104 -8.15 -23.36 13.08
N LEU A 105 -8.28 -22.21 13.75
CA LEU A 105 -7.17 -21.35 14.14
C LEU A 105 -6.25 -22.03 15.16
N ALA A 106 -6.83 -22.77 16.12
CA ALA A 106 -6.07 -23.54 17.09
C ALA A 106 -5.13 -24.57 16.43
N LYS A 107 -5.51 -25.12 15.27
CA LYS A 107 -4.67 -26.07 14.50
C LYS A 107 -3.54 -25.39 13.73
N ILE A 108 -3.69 -24.11 13.39
CA ILE A 108 -2.70 -23.35 12.61
C ILE A 108 -1.54 -22.87 13.49
N GLN A 109 -1.71 -22.87 14.81
CA GLN A 109 -0.75 -22.33 15.78
C GLN A 109 0.58 -23.11 15.74
N PRO A 110 1.68 -22.55 15.23
CA PRO A 110 2.98 -23.14 15.44
C PRO A 110 3.46 -22.71 16.82
N GLN A 111 3.23 -23.55 17.84
CA GLN A 111 3.78 -23.31 19.17
C GLN A 111 5.30 -23.13 19.06
N GLY A 112 5.81 -22.00 19.58
CA GLY A 112 7.25 -21.73 19.66
C GLY A 112 7.93 -21.23 18.37
N ARG A 113 7.21 -20.83 17.31
CA ARG A 113 7.83 -20.20 16.12
C ARG A 113 7.43 -18.74 16.00
N ALA A 114 8.39 -17.86 15.70
CA ALA A 114 8.11 -16.47 15.36
C ALA A 114 7.46 -16.34 13.97
N LEU A 115 6.79 -15.21 13.74
CA LEU A 115 6.26 -14.87 12.42
C LEU A 115 7.41 -14.37 11.54
N GLY A 116 7.65 -15.06 10.42
CA GLY A 116 8.58 -14.59 9.39
C GLY A 116 7.97 -13.46 8.56
N LEU A 117 7.85 -12.27 9.15
CA LEU A 117 7.38 -11.08 8.47
C LEU A 117 8.41 -10.60 7.44
N LYS A 118 7.93 -9.93 6.40
CA LYS A 118 8.78 -9.43 5.30
C LYS A 118 8.61 -7.93 5.21
N ARG A 119 9.72 -7.21 4.97
CA ARG A 119 9.70 -5.77 4.73
C ARG A 119 8.79 -5.44 3.56
N PHE A 120 8.08 -4.34 3.69
CA PHE A 120 7.24 -3.78 2.65
C PHE A 120 8.05 -2.84 1.77
N SER A 121 7.78 -2.87 0.47
CA SER A 121 8.45 -2.03 -0.51
C SER A 121 7.47 -1.60 -1.60
N ILE A 122 7.64 -0.35 -2.06
CA ILE A 122 6.87 0.33 -3.11
C ILE A 122 7.80 1.06 -4.09
N PRO A 123 8.66 0.32 -4.83
CA PRO A 123 9.68 0.90 -5.71
C PRO A 123 9.13 1.79 -6.82
N ALA A 124 7.97 1.49 -7.41
CA ALA A 124 7.40 2.32 -8.46
C ALA A 124 6.99 3.69 -7.90
N THR A 125 6.46 3.71 -6.68
CA THR A 125 6.10 4.93 -5.96
C THR A 125 7.34 5.75 -5.62
N THR A 126 8.38 5.15 -5.05
CA THR A 126 9.60 5.87 -4.67
C THR A 126 10.34 6.43 -5.88
N ALA A 127 10.42 5.67 -6.98
CA ALA A 127 11.03 6.12 -8.24
C ALA A 127 10.30 7.33 -8.86
N ASN A 128 9.00 7.48 -8.57
CA ASN A 128 8.17 8.54 -9.14
C ASN A 128 7.88 9.71 -8.18
N LEU A 129 8.50 9.75 -6.99
CA LEU A 129 8.25 10.79 -5.98
C LEU A 129 8.42 12.22 -6.51
N GLN A 130 9.45 12.48 -7.32
CA GLN A 130 9.69 13.78 -7.94
C GLN A 130 8.54 14.25 -8.87
N ASN A 131 7.78 13.31 -9.42
CA ASN A 131 6.67 13.59 -10.34
C ASN A 131 5.32 13.75 -9.63
N VAL A 132 5.25 13.40 -8.33
CA VAL A 132 4.04 13.48 -7.50
C VAL A 132 3.56 14.93 -7.32
N GLY A 133 4.45 15.92 -7.45
CA GLY A 133 4.09 17.35 -7.36
C GLY A 133 3.05 17.82 -8.38
N GLY A 134 2.78 17.05 -9.45
CA GLY A 134 1.71 17.32 -10.40
C GLY A 134 0.32 16.81 -9.99
N LEU A 135 0.22 16.04 -8.90
CA LEU A 135 -1.01 15.43 -8.39
C LEU A 135 -1.71 16.37 -7.36
N PRO A 136 -2.99 16.13 -7.02
CA PRO A 136 -3.70 16.93 -6.02
C PRO A 136 -3.01 16.88 -4.66
N GLU A 137 -2.95 18.00 -3.94
CA GLU A 137 -2.25 18.10 -2.66
C GLU A 137 -2.68 17.03 -1.63
N GLU A 138 -3.98 16.74 -1.56
CA GLU A 138 -4.49 15.66 -0.70
C GLU A 138 -3.90 14.29 -1.09
N TYR A 139 -3.76 14.00 -2.39
CA TYR A 139 -3.11 12.77 -2.87
C TYR A 139 -1.66 12.71 -2.39
N GLN A 140 -0.91 13.81 -2.58
CA GLN A 140 0.49 13.88 -2.18
C GLN A 140 0.65 13.63 -0.67
N ARG A 141 -0.17 14.31 0.15
CA ARG A 141 -0.17 14.15 1.61
C ARG A 141 -0.47 12.72 2.03
N LEU A 142 -1.48 12.08 1.43
CA LEU A 142 -1.81 10.68 1.72
C LEU A 142 -0.67 9.74 1.32
N LEU A 143 -0.05 9.97 0.17
CA LEU A 143 1.07 9.15 -0.31
C LEU A 143 2.29 9.25 0.60
N PHE A 144 2.70 10.46 0.97
CA PHE A 144 3.82 10.66 1.91
C PHE A 144 3.52 10.06 3.29
N HIS A 145 2.26 10.12 3.72
CA HIS A 145 1.86 9.47 4.97
C HIS A 145 2.00 7.94 4.87
N ILE A 146 1.54 7.33 3.77
CA ILE A 146 1.70 5.89 3.52
C ILE A 146 3.19 5.51 3.54
N ILE A 147 4.06 6.26 2.84
CA ILE A 147 5.50 6.00 2.81
C ILE A 147 6.09 6.01 4.23
N ARG A 148 5.78 7.04 5.02
CA ARG A 148 6.25 7.12 6.41
C ARG A 148 5.80 5.92 7.26
N LEU A 149 4.54 5.51 7.14
CA LEU A 149 4.02 4.36 7.90
C LEU A 149 4.67 3.03 7.47
N ILE A 150 5.00 2.90 6.18
CA ILE A 150 5.76 1.74 5.68
C ILE A 150 7.15 1.69 6.31
N GLU A 151 7.83 2.84 6.39
CA GLU A 151 9.15 2.94 7.04
C GLU A 151 9.07 2.56 8.52
N MET A 152 8.09 3.08 9.25
CA MET A 152 7.86 2.73 10.66
C MET A 152 7.55 1.22 10.84
N ALA A 153 6.67 0.66 10.01
CA ALA A 153 6.38 -0.78 10.05
C ALA A 153 7.62 -1.63 9.74
N ASN A 154 8.48 -1.19 8.81
CA ASN A 154 9.72 -1.88 8.50
C ASN A 154 10.74 -1.82 9.64
N GLN A 155 10.78 -0.72 10.40
CA GLN A 155 11.61 -0.61 11.60
C GLN A 155 11.17 -1.62 12.67
N ASP A 156 9.86 -1.75 12.93
CA ASP A 156 9.36 -2.73 13.88
C ASP A 156 9.56 -4.18 13.41
N ILE A 157 9.53 -4.44 12.10
CA ILE A 157 9.88 -5.75 11.55
C ILE A 157 11.35 -6.09 11.87
N ASP A 158 12.25 -5.11 11.72
CA ASP A 158 13.66 -5.29 12.03
C ASP A 158 13.91 -5.49 13.52
N GLU A 159 13.16 -4.79 14.37
CA GLU A 159 13.20 -4.96 15.81
C GLU A 159 12.65 -6.32 16.27
N ALA A 160 11.53 -6.78 15.66
CA ALA A 160 11.00 -8.11 15.91
C ALA A 160 12.00 -9.22 15.52
N ASP A 161 12.69 -9.07 14.38
CA ASP A 161 13.76 -9.98 13.96
C ASP A 161 14.94 -9.97 14.93
N TYR A 162 15.26 -8.82 15.53
CA TYR A 162 16.28 -8.71 16.57
C TYR A 162 15.88 -9.47 17.84
N TYR A 163 14.68 -9.22 18.39
CA TYR A 163 14.21 -9.94 19.57
C TYR A 163 14.09 -11.44 19.33
N PHE A 164 13.65 -11.85 18.14
CA PHE A 164 13.62 -13.25 17.76
C PHE A 164 15.01 -13.90 17.85
N LYS A 165 16.07 -13.25 17.37
CA LYS A 165 17.44 -13.76 17.49
C LYS A 165 17.88 -13.93 18.94
N LEU A 166 17.51 -13.00 19.82
CA LEU A 166 17.82 -13.10 21.26
C LEU A 166 17.17 -14.32 21.91
N THR A 167 16.04 -14.82 21.40
CA THR A 167 15.40 -16.02 21.94
C THR A 167 16.22 -17.30 21.75
N PHE A 168 17.16 -17.32 20.80
CA PHE A 168 18.07 -18.45 20.58
C PHE A 168 19.40 -18.29 21.30
N ASP A 169 19.69 -17.12 21.86
CA ASP A 169 20.94 -16.89 22.56
C ASP A 169 20.91 -17.59 23.93
N THR A 170 21.75 -18.61 24.08
CA THR A 170 21.87 -19.39 25.30
C THR A 170 22.61 -18.65 26.41
N SER A 171 23.32 -17.56 26.10
CA SER A 171 24.04 -16.74 27.08
C SER A 171 23.10 -15.83 27.89
N ILE A 172 21.86 -15.65 27.42
CA ILE A 172 20.88 -14.77 28.04
C ILE A 172 20.08 -15.52 29.11
N GLU A 173 19.90 -14.90 30.27
CA GLU A 173 19.08 -15.41 31.36
C GLU A 173 17.63 -15.63 30.93
N SER A 174 16.94 -16.59 31.57
CA SER A 174 15.55 -16.93 31.22
C SER A 174 14.58 -15.75 31.33
N VAL A 175 14.81 -14.86 32.30
CA VAL A 175 13.99 -13.65 32.50
C VAL A 175 14.10 -12.71 31.28
N ASN A 176 15.33 -12.46 30.83
CA ASN A 176 15.59 -11.60 29.67
C ASN A 176 15.05 -12.21 28.37
N ARG A 177 15.04 -13.55 28.24
CA ARG A 177 14.39 -14.23 27.10
C ARG A 177 12.88 -14.04 27.08
N GLU A 178 12.23 -14.02 28.24
CA GLU A 178 10.79 -13.77 28.30
C GLU A 178 10.47 -12.32 27.95
N ILE A 179 11.26 -11.36 28.45
CA ILE A 179 11.16 -9.94 28.05
C ILE A 179 11.34 -9.78 26.53
N ALA A 180 12.30 -10.49 25.91
CA ALA A 180 12.48 -10.46 24.47
C ALA A 180 11.24 -10.98 23.70
N LYS A 181 10.55 -12.01 24.21
CA LYS A 181 9.30 -12.48 23.61
C LYS A 181 8.18 -11.45 23.74
N ASP A 182 8.02 -10.84 24.91
CA ASP A 182 6.99 -9.82 25.14
C ASP A 182 7.21 -8.59 24.23
N ASN A 183 8.46 -8.17 24.07
CA ASN A 183 8.82 -7.09 23.15
C ASN A 183 8.54 -7.50 21.69
N MET A 184 8.87 -8.73 21.30
CA MET A 184 8.58 -9.25 19.95
C MET A 184 7.07 -9.26 19.65
N GLU A 185 6.24 -9.69 20.61
CA GLU A 185 4.78 -9.65 20.45
C GLU A 185 4.26 -8.20 20.36
N SER A 186 4.85 -7.28 21.14
CA SER A 186 4.54 -5.84 21.05
C SER A 186 4.86 -5.27 19.66
N CYS A 187 6.00 -5.63 19.07
CA CYS A 187 6.33 -5.26 17.67
C CYS A 187 5.25 -5.76 16.70
N TYR A 188 4.72 -6.97 16.87
CA TYR A 188 3.64 -7.47 16.01
C TYR A 188 2.36 -6.64 16.13
N GLU A 189 1.99 -6.19 17.34
CA GLU A 189 0.83 -5.33 17.53
C GLU A 189 1.02 -3.97 16.84
N PHE A 190 2.20 -3.35 16.94
CA PHE A 190 2.52 -2.11 16.25
C PHE A 190 2.50 -2.26 14.72
N ILE A 191 3.15 -3.32 14.19
CA ILE A 191 3.13 -3.63 12.75
C ILE A 191 1.70 -3.78 12.25
N ASN A 192 0.84 -4.47 13.02
CA ASN A 192 -0.56 -4.63 12.65
C ASN A 192 -1.32 -3.30 12.64
N GLY A 193 -1.07 -2.43 13.63
CA GLY A 193 -1.65 -1.08 13.69
C GLY A 193 -1.23 -0.22 12.48
N PHE A 194 0.05 -0.25 12.11
CA PHE A 194 0.54 0.44 10.92
C PHE A 194 -0.05 -0.14 9.63
N ALA A 195 -0.10 -1.46 9.51
CA ALA A 195 -0.68 -2.13 8.33
C ALA A 195 -2.15 -1.75 8.12
N LEU A 196 -2.98 -1.77 9.17
CA LEU A 196 -4.37 -1.34 9.11
C LEU A 196 -4.50 0.13 8.67
N SER A 197 -3.68 1.01 9.25
CA SER A 197 -3.65 2.44 8.91
C SER A 197 -3.26 2.66 7.44
N ILE A 198 -2.26 1.93 6.94
CA ILE A 198 -1.85 2.01 5.54
C ILE A 198 -2.98 1.54 4.61
N ILE A 199 -3.62 0.41 4.93
CA ILE A 199 -4.74 -0.13 4.14
C ILE A 199 -5.88 0.90 4.02
N GLU A 200 -6.22 1.58 5.11
CA GLU A 200 -7.24 2.62 5.13
C GLU A 200 -6.84 3.82 4.25
N LEU A 201 -5.59 4.30 4.38
CA LEU A 201 -5.08 5.40 3.56
C LEU A 201 -5.08 5.06 2.06
N ILE A 202 -4.74 3.82 1.70
CA ILE A 202 -4.83 3.34 0.31
C ILE A 202 -6.28 3.36 -0.16
N GLY A 203 -7.23 2.90 0.66
CA GLY A 203 -8.66 2.99 0.33
C GLY A 203 -9.15 4.42 0.07
N ARG A 204 -8.57 5.42 0.75
CA ARG A 204 -8.87 6.84 0.48
C ARG A 204 -8.32 7.34 -0.84
N LEU A 205 -7.26 6.71 -1.37
CA LEU A 205 -6.68 7.04 -2.67
C LEU A 205 -7.46 6.46 -3.85
N ASP A 206 -8.33 5.46 -3.62
CA ASP A 206 -9.15 4.84 -4.69
C ASP A 206 -10.02 5.86 -5.43
N LYS A 207 -10.42 6.97 -4.79
CA LYS A 207 -11.20 8.05 -5.42
C LYS A 207 -10.46 8.73 -6.59
N TYR A 208 -9.14 8.58 -6.69
CA TYR A 208 -8.31 9.14 -7.76
C TYR A 208 -8.06 8.15 -8.90
N ARG A 209 -8.56 6.91 -8.80
CA ARG A 209 -8.48 5.92 -9.88
C ARG A 209 -9.23 6.43 -11.12
N GLY A 210 -8.58 6.40 -12.28
CA GLY A 210 -9.16 6.82 -13.56
C GLY A 210 -9.45 8.33 -13.71
N ARG A 211 -9.09 9.19 -12.75
CA ARG A 211 -9.32 10.63 -12.88
C ARG A 211 -8.28 11.28 -13.80
N LYS A 212 -8.75 12.08 -14.75
CA LYS A 212 -7.90 13.02 -15.50
C LYS A 212 -7.59 14.22 -14.61
N PHE A 213 -6.34 14.37 -14.17
CA PHE A 213 -5.92 15.53 -13.39
C PHE A 213 -5.96 16.81 -14.27
N ARG A 214 -6.94 17.68 -14.03
CA ARG A 214 -6.93 19.05 -14.57
C ARG A 214 -6.08 19.91 -13.63
N LYS A 215 -5.03 20.53 -14.16
CA LYS A 215 -4.35 21.62 -13.44
C LYS A 215 -5.35 22.75 -13.21
N SER A 216 -5.54 23.13 -11.95
CA SER A 216 -6.29 24.32 -11.52
C SER A 216 -5.63 25.65 -11.91
N SER A 217 -4.53 25.64 -12.67
CA SER A 217 -3.69 26.82 -12.94
C SER A 217 -4.00 27.53 -14.26
N LEU A 218 -5.05 27.14 -14.99
CA LEU A 218 -5.44 27.83 -16.24
C LEU A 218 -6.27 29.09 -15.97
N SER A 219 -6.82 29.28 -14.77
CA SER A 219 -7.44 30.55 -14.36
C SER A 219 -6.43 31.64 -14.01
N THR A 220 -5.16 31.30 -13.79
CA THR A 220 -4.10 32.28 -13.46
C THR A 220 -3.32 32.76 -14.69
N LEU A 221 -3.33 31.98 -15.80
CA LEU A 221 -2.63 32.33 -17.04
C LEU A 221 -3.52 33.03 -18.09
N LEU A 222 -4.82 33.17 -17.83
CA LEU A 222 -5.75 33.99 -18.62
C LEU A 222 -6.18 35.27 -17.88
N ALA A 223 -5.53 35.57 -16.75
CA ALA A 223 -5.73 36.79 -15.95
C ALA A 223 -4.54 37.77 -16.06
N LEU A 224 -3.63 37.53 -17.00
CA LEU A 224 -2.54 38.40 -17.45
C LEU A 224 -2.66 38.55 -18.97
#